data_AF-A0A2S6AHR1-F1
#
_entry.id   AF-A0A2S6AHR1-F1
#
_cell.length_a   1.000
_cell.length_b   1.000
_cell.length_c   1.000
_cell.angle_alpha   90.00
_cell.angle_beta   90.00
_cell.angle_gamma   90.00
#
_symmetry.space_group_name_H-M   'P 1'
#
loop_
_entity.id
_entity.type
_entity.pdbx_description
1 polymer ?
#
loop_
_entity_poly.entity_id
_entity_poly.type
_entity_poly.pdbx_seq_one_letter_code
_entity_poly.pdbx_strand_id
1 'polypeptide(L)'
;MRAAQRNDDISPALLRDVQPLLRVLGTLALKLSEGDIPDHRWLTSELARLNIRRVDNDDLLTLAEACSRLRLSKWSVYKLMHNGELRTVKVGSRRFVPAREVERFLKTLIADGSVL
;
A
#
# COMPACT_ATOMS: atom_id res chain seq x y z
N MET A 1 24.92 -7.56 -13.81
CA MET A 1 24.68 -6.16 -14.24
C MET A 1 23.25 -5.77 -13.91
N ARG A 2 23.04 -5.08 -12.78
CA ARG A 2 21.74 -4.45 -12.44
C ARG A 2 21.75 -3.05 -13.02
N ALA A 3 20.81 -2.76 -13.92
CA ALA A 3 20.63 -1.42 -14.47
C ALA A 3 20.23 -0.48 -13.33
N ALA A 4 20.96 0.63 -13.21
CA ALA A 4 20.62 1.73 -12.33
C ALA A 4 19.30 2.34 -12.82
N GLN A 5 18.24 2.20 -12.02
CA GLN A 5 16.98 2.88 -12.26
C GLN A 5 17.23 4.39 -12.11
N ARG A 6 17.05 5.10 -13.22
CA ARG A 6 17.16 6.56 -13.33
C ARG A 6 16.11 7.19 -12.41
N ASN A 7 16.54 7.92 -11.39
CA ASN A 7 15.68 8.49 -10.35
C ASN A 7 15.24 9.95 -10.68
N ASP A 8 15.30 10.36 -11.95
CA ASP A 8 15.32 11.78 -12.32
C ASP A 8 14.00 12.33 -12.89
N ASP A 9 12.93 11.53 -13.00
CA ASP A 9 11.60 12.04 -13.38
C ASP A 9 10.68 12.04 -12.15
N ILE A 10 10.86 13.03 -11.27
CA ILE A 10 9.81 13.40 -10.31
C ILE A 10 8.63 13.91 -11.15
N SER A 11 7.68 13.00 -11.42
CA SER A 11 6.48 13.30 -12.20
C SER A 11 5.79 14.57 -11.65
N PRO A 12 5.38 15.53 -12.49
CA PRO A 12 4.68 16.75 -12.03
C PRO A 12 3.36 16.44 -11.32
N ALA A 13 2.80 15.25 -11.51
CA ALA A 13 1.69 14.72 -10.71
C ALA A 13 2.08 14.47 -9.24
N LEU A 14 3.28 13.92 -8.99
CA LEU A 14 3.78 13.67 -7.63
C LEU A 14 3.96 15.00 -6.87
N LEU A 15 4.44 16.05 -7.53
CA LEU A 15 4.57 17.37 -6.90
C LEU A 15 3.20 17.97 -6.53
N ARG A 16 2.17 17.79 -7.37
CA ARG A 16 0.79 18.20 -7.05
C ARG A 16 0.22 17.46 -5.84
N ASP A 17 0.56 16.18 -5.69
CA ASP A 17 0.09 15.36 -4.57
C ASP A 17 0.88 15.62 -3.27
N VAL A 18 2.14 16.04 -3.37
CA VAL A 18 3.04 16.29 -2.23
C VAL A 18 2.87 17.70 -1.64
N GLN A 19 2.46 18.69 -2.43
CA GLN A 19 2.31 20.07 -1.94
C GLN A 19 1.33 20.22 -0.76
N PRO A 20 0.16 19.55 -0.74
CA PRO A 20 -0.74 19.55 0.42
C PRO A 20 -0.07 18.98 1.69
N LEU A 21 0.74 17.93 1.55
CA LEU A 21 1.46 17.32 2.66
C LEU A 21 2.50 18.28 3.25
N LEU A 22 3.26 18.97 2.40
CA LEU A 22 4.21 19.99 2.84
C LEU A 22 3.53 21.14 3.58
N ARG A 23 2.32 21.52 3.16
CA ARG A 23 1.54 22.55 3.86
C ARG A 23 1.12 22.11 5.27
N VAL A 24 0.66 20.87 5.43
CA VAL A 24 0.28 20.32 6.75
C VAL A 24 1.52 20.21 7.64
N LEU A 25 2.64 19.73 7.11
CA LEU A 25 3.92 19.67 7.85
C LEU A 25 4.39 21.07 8.28
N GLY A 26 4.31 22.06 7.39
CA GLY A 26 4.67 23.45 7.72
C GLY A 26 3.77 24.03 8.81
N THR A 27 2.46 23.74 8.76
CA THR A 27 1.50 24.20 9.77
C THR A 27 1.75 23.54 11.13
N LEU A 28 2.05 22.23 11.13
CA LEU A 28 2.43 21.51 12.33
C LEU A 28 3.72 22.08 12.93
N ALA A 29 4.75 22.31 12.11
CA ALA A 29 6.02 22.88 12.56
C ALA A 29 5.83 24.28 13.18
N LEU A 30 4.99 25.11 12.56
CA LEU A 30 4.67 26.44 13.09
C LEU A 30 3.97 26.36 14.45
N LYS A 31 2.92 25.53 14.57
CA LYS A 31 2.20 25.33 15.83
C LYS A 31 3.12 24.84 16.95
N LEU A 32 3.97 23.86 16.64
CA LEU A 32 4.97 23.36 17.60
C LEU A 32 5.97 24.45 18.00
N SER A 33 6.38 25.33 17.08
CA SER A 33 7.28 26.45 17.40
C SER A 33 6.64 27.49 18.32
N GLU A 34 5.32 27.63 18.26
CA GLU A 34 4.53 28.51 19.12
C GLU A 34 4.20 27.87 20.49
N GLY A 35 4.64 26.62 20.72
CA GLY A 35 4.33 25.85 21.93
C GLY A 35 2.93 25.23 21.94
N ASP A 36 2.18 25.36 20.85
CA ASP A 36 0.88 24.71 20.64
C ASP A 36 1.13 23.28 20.14
N ILE A 37 0.99 22.29 21.02
CA ILE A 37 1.10 20.86 20.67
C ILE A 37 -0.27 20.42 20.14
N PRO A 38 -0.42 20.19 18.83
CA PRO A 38 -1.74 19.89 18.27
C PRO A 38 -2.18 18.48 18.69
N ASP A 39 -3.43 18.36 19.15
CA ASP A 39 -3.99 17.06 19.52
C ASP A 39 -4.18 16.14 18.30
N HIS A 40 -4.22 14.83 18.54
CA HIS A 40 -4.39 13.79 17.52
C HIS A 40 -5.64 13.99 16.65
N ARG A 41 -6.70 14.64 17.18
CA ARG A 41 -7.92 14.98 16.44
C ARG A 41 -7.69 16.02 15.34
N TRP A 42 -6.84 17.02 15.60
CA TRP A 42 -6.43 17.99 14.59
C TRP A 42 -5.65 17.29 13.48
N LEU A 43 -4.66 16.47 13.87
CA LEU A 43 -3.81 15.76 12.91
C LEU A 43 -4.65 14.82 12.04
N THR A 44 -5.60 14.09 12.63
CA THR A 44 -6.51 13.20 11.91
C THR A 44 -7.37 13.99 10.91
N SER A 45 -7.86 15.17 11.30
CA SER A 45 -8.68 16.03 10.44
C SER A 45 -7.88 16.59 9.27
N GLU A 46 -6.64 17.03 9.49
CA GLU A 46 -5.79 17.51 8.40
C GLU A 46 -5.30 16.39 7.50
N LEU A 47 -4.89 15.25 8.06
CA LEU A 47 -4.55 14.06 7.28
C LEU A 47 -5.74 13.54 6.45
N ALA A 48 -6.97 13.64 6.96
CA ALA A 48 -8.17 13.26 6.21
C ALA A 48 -8.47 14.20 5.03
N ARG A 49 -8.05 15.47 5.11
CA ARG A 49 -8.17 16.45 4.01
C ARG A 49 -7.09 16.27 2.94
N LEU A 50 -6.00 15.59 3.27
CA LEU A 50 -4.97 15.25 2.30
C LEU A 50 -5.52 14.19 1.34
N ASN A 51 -5.87 14.61 0.12
CA ASN A 51 -6.23 13.71 -0.98
C ASN A 51 -4.97 13.11 -1.63
N ILE A 52 -4.08 12.55 -0.82
CA ILE A 52 -2.89 11.85 -1.29
C ILE A 52 -3.36 10.52 -1.85
N ARG A 53 -3.14 10.29 -3.15
CA ARG A 53 -3.32 8.96 -3.72
C ARG A 53 -2.40 8.01 -2.97
N ARG A 54 -2.99 6.99 -2.32
CA ARG A 54 -2.20 5.84 -1.90
C ARG A 54 -1.57 5.27 -3.15
N VAL A 55 -0.25 5.07 -3.10
CA VAL A 55 0.44 4.31 -4.14
C VAL A 55 -0.04 2.87 -3.97
N ASP A 56 -1.05 2.50 -4.76
CA ASP A 56 -1.52 1.13 -4.80
C ASP A 56 -0.40 0.27 -5.42
N ASN A 57 -0.04 -0.83 -4.75
CA ASN A 57 0.87 -1.82 -5.30
C ASN A 57 0.16 -2.59 -6.41
N ASP A 58 0.23 -2.06 -7.63
CA ASP A 58 -0.34 -2.64 -8.84
C ASP A 58 0.53 -3.73 -9.49
N ASP A 59 1.61 -4.11 -8.82
CA ASP A 59 2.49 -5.19 -9.26
C ASP A 59 1.73 -6.53 -9.39
N LEU A 60 2.03 -7.25 -10.48
CA LEU A 60 1.56 -8.61 -10.68
C LEU A 60 2.61 -9.61 -10.22
N LEU A 61 2.29 -10.36 -9.16
CA LEU A 61 3.16 -11.39 -8.61
C LEU A 61 2.94 -12.71 -9.33
N THR A 62 4.02 -13.40 -9.62
CA THR A 62 3.96 -14.82 -9.93
C THR A 62 3.46 -15.61 -8.72
N LEU A 63 3.00 -16.83 -8.96
CA LEU A 63 2.58 -17.71 -7.88
C LEU A 63 3.69 -17.95 -6.84
N ALA A 64 4.96 -18.05 -7.28
CA ALA A 64 6.09 -18.27 -6.39
C ALA A 64 6.37 -17.06 -5.48
N GLU A 65 6.26 -15.86 -6.02
CA GLU A 65 6.39 -14.62 -5.24
C GLU A 65 5.24 -14.46 -4.25
N ALA A 66 4.00 -14.80 -4.65
CA ALA A 66 2.86 -14.79 -3.74
C ALA A 66 3.01 -15.80 -2.59
N CYS A 67 3.48 -17.03 -2.87
CA CYS A 67 3.81 -18.01 -1.85
C CYS A 67 4.84 -17.47 -0.86
N SER A 68 5.89 -16.85 -1.37
CA SER A 68 6.97 -16.28 -0.56
C SER A 68 6.47 -15.14 0.34
N ARG A 69 5.62 -14.25 -0.19
CA ARG A 69 5.03 -13.13 0.59
C ARG A 69 4.08 -13.61 1.68
N LEU A 70 3.23 -14.60 1.37
CA LEU A 70 2.28 -15.16 2.34
C LEU A 70 2.92 -16.16 3.30
N ARG A 71 4.17 -16.59 3.06
CA ARG A 71 4.85 -17.69 3.76
C ARG A 71 4.03 -18.99 3.74
N LEU A 72 3.40 -19.27 2.60
CA LEU A 72 2.54 -20.42 2.39
C LEU A 72 3.12 -21.37 1.35
N SER A 73 2.78 -22.65 1.47
CA SER A 73 3.08 -23.63 0.43
C SER A 73 2.30 -23.33 -0.86
N LYS A 74 2.81 -23.78 -2.01
CA LYS A 74 2.07 -23.70 -3.29
C LYS A 74 0.67 -24.30 -3.17
N TRP A 75 0.56 -25.44 -2.51
CA TRP A 75 -0.72 -26.12 -2.33
C TRP A 75 -1.73 -25.25 -1.56
N SER A 76 -1.29 -24.62 -0.46
CA SER A 76 -2.12 -23.71 0.32
C SER A 76 -2.58 -22.52 -0.52
N VAL A 77 -1.68 -21.89 -1.28
CA VAL A 77 -2.05 -20.77 -2.15
C VAL A 77 -3.02 -21.21 -3.26
N TYR A 78 -2.80 -22.38 -3.86
CA TYR A 78 -3.75 -22.95 -4.82
C TYR A 78 -5.13 -23.18 -4.21
N LYS A 79 -5.20 -23.67 -2.97
CA LYS A 79 -6.47 -23.85 -2.24
C LYS A 79 -7.19 -22.51 -2.07
N LEU A 80 -6.49 -21.46 -1.62
CA LEU A 80 -7.06 -20.11 -1.50
C LEU A 80 -7.58 -19.59 -2.84
N MET A 81 -6.86 -19.84 -3.93
CA MET A 81 -7.29 -19.45 -5.28
C MET A 81 -8.51 -20.24 -5.75
N HIS A 82 -8.59 -21.54 -5.45
CA HIS A 82 -9.70 -22.39 -5.82
C HIS A 82 -10.97 -22.03 -5.04
N ASN A 83 -10.83 -21.71 -3.75
CA ASN A 83 -11.91 -21.25 -2.88
C ASN A 83 -12.37 -19.81 -3.20
N GLY A 84 -11.66 -19.08 -4.06
CA GLY A 84 -11.96 -17.68 -4.38
C GLY A 84 -11.50 -16.68 -3.33
N GLU A 85 -10.81 -17.12 -2.27
CA GLU A 85 -10.27 -16.27 -1.19
C GLU A 85 -9.09 -15.41 -1.67
N LEU A 86 -8.35 -15.88 -2.67
CA LEU A 86 -7.25 -15.16 -3.31
C LEU A 86 -7.50 -15.03 -4.82
N ARG A 87 -7.85 -13.82 -5.26
CA ARG A 87 -8.12 -13.52 -6.67
C ARG A 87 -6.84 -13.52 -7.48
N THR A 88 -7.01 -13.88 -8.75
CA THR A 88 -5.89 -13.92 -9.70
C THR A 88 -6.29 -13.28 -11.02
N VAL A 89 -5.29 -12.82 -11.75
CA VAL A 89 -5.42 -12.30 -13.10
C VAL A 89 -4.69 -13.22 -14.05
N LYS A 90 -5.28 -13.48 -15.21
CA LYS A 90 -4.64 -14.23 -16.30
C LYS A 90 -4.13 -13.23 -17.34
N VAL A 91 -2.84 -13.27 -17.64
CA VAL A 91 -2.19 -12.47 -18.68
C VAL A 91 -1.57 -13.44 -19.68
N GLY A 92 -2.14 -13.54 -20.88
CA GLY A 92 -1.79 -14.56 -21.86
C GLY A 92 -1.99 -15.99 -21.30
N SER A 93 -0.93 -16.80 -21.31
CA SER A 93 -0.95 -18.17 -20.78
C SER A 93 -0.66 -18.25 -19.28
N ARG A 94 -0.19 -17.18 -18.66
CA ARG A 94 0.30 -17.19 -17.27
C ARG A 94 -0.71 -16.55 -16.32
N ARG A 95 -0.76 -17.07 -15.10
CA ARG A 95 -1.59 -16.56 -14.01
C ARG A 95 -0.73 -15.82 -13.00
N PHE A 96 -1.23 -14.68 -12.54
CA PHE A 96 -0.58 -13.80 -11.59
C PHE A 96 -1.54 -13.46 -10.44
N VAL A 97 -0.96 -13.09 -9.30
CA VAL A 97 -1.67 -12.59 -8.13
C VAL A 97 -1.33 -11.10 -8.01
N PRO A 98 -2.30 -10.19 -8.06
CA PRO A 98 -2.03 -8.77 -7.81
C PRO A 98 -1.43 -8.55 -6.41
N ALA A 99 -0.44 -7.69 -6.25
CA ALA A 99 0.18 -7.43 -4.95
C ALA A 99 -0.84 -6.87 -3.93
N ARG A 100 -1.69 -5.94 -4.36
CA ARG A 100 -2.85 -5.45 -3.58
C ARG A 100 -3.80 -6.55 -3.09
N GLU A 101 -3.88 -7.67 -3.80
CA GLU A 101 -4.72 -8.80 -3.44
C GLU A 101 -4.17 -9.53 -2.20
N VAL A 102 -2.85 -9.74 -2.19
CA VAL A 102 -2.12 -10.32 -1.05
C VAL A 102 -2.30 -9.44 0.19
N GLU A 103 -2.14 -8.12 0.02
CA GLU A 103 -2.34 -7.16 1.10
C GLU A 103 -3.79 -7.17 1.62
N ARG A 104 -4.79 -7.25 0.73
CA ARG A 104 -6.19 -7.35 1.15
C ARG A 104 -6.44 -8.64 1.93
N PHE A 105 -5.93 -9.77 1.46
CA PHE A 105 -6.07 -11.05 2.15
C PHE A 105 -5.47 -11.01 3.57
N LEU A 106 -4.28 -10.43 3.74
CA LEU A 106 -3.67 -10.23 5.06
C LEU A 106 -4.52 -9.33 5.96
N LYS A 107 -5.09 -8.25 5.43
CA LYS A 107 -5.98 -7.37 6.20
C LYS A 107 -7.24 -8.11 6.68
N THR A 108 -7.83 -8.94 5.84
CA THR A 108 -8.96 -9.81 6.22
C THR A 108 -8.55 -10.74 7.36
N LEU A 109 -7.41 -11.43 7.25
CA LEU A 109 -6.92 -12.31 8.31
C LEU A 109 -6.65 -11.58 9.63
N ILE A 110 -6.14 -10.34 9.60
CA ILE A 110 -5.90 -9.54 10.81
C ILE A 110 -7.22 -9.12 11.46
N ALA A 111 -8.21 -8.72 10.65
CA ALA A 111 -9.54 -8.36 11.14
C ALA A 111 -10.26 -9.56 11.76
N ASP A 112 -10.18 -10.74 11.11
CA ASP A 112 -10.80 -11.97 11.58
C ASP A 112 -10.02 -12.59 12.76
N GLY A 113 -8.69 -12.46 12.76
CA GLY A 113 -7.77 -13.02 13.75
C GLY A 113 -7.64 -12.21 15.04
N SER A 114 -8.35 -11.08 15.17
CA SER A 114 -8.44 -10.32 16.43
C SER A 114 -9.45 -10.93 17.43
N VAL A 115 -9.91 -12.16 17.18
CA VAL A 115 -10.86 -12.92 18.02
C VAL A 115 -10.24 -14.20 18.60
N LEU A 116 -8.91 -14.34 18.62
CA LEU A 116 -8.22 -15.43 19.32
C LEU A 116 -7.47 -14.93 20.56
#